data_AF-A0A661WZ38-F1
#
_entry.id   AF-A0A661WZ38-F1
#
_cell.length_a   1.000
_cell.length_b   1.000
_cell.length_c   1.000
_cell.angle_alpha   90.00
_cell.angle_beta   90.00
_cell.angle_gamma   90.00
#
_symmetry.space_group_name_H-M   'P 1'
#
loop_
_entity.id
_entity.type
_entity.pdbx_description
1 polymer ?
#
loop_
_entity_poly.entity_id
_entity_poly.type
_entity_poly.pdbx_seq_one_letter_code
_entity_poly.pdbx_strand_id
1 'polypeptide(L)'
;TIGGKIDKKQFMWLEKELEKAKNSDFIFVFVHEPLYPVDGHIGSSLDRYPEERDKLANLLRKYNAVVFCGHEHLYNKKVVNGLTQIITAGAGAPLYASPEKGGFYHYLYVTVRKKEFQIAVIKPGNILNPEEKFLISRGSPDWFYTEGYHTSTPPDKDGKIWYEVGYDDSSWQKGITPFGYGDEPRAKYGTKLKKIQGSYFFRKRFYVKNLKEIKVLTLKVASDNSAIVYINGKEVDKDPVFGKSGGHEFAYWNREINLDPSILKKGENLIAVYLYNNPGSSDAYLDVELNSSQ
;
A
#
# COMPACT_ATOMS: atom_id res chain seq x y z
N THR A 1 18.50 -6.07 32.69
CA THR A 1 17.48 -5.67 33.67
C THR A 1 16.62 -6.89 33.95
N ILE A 2 16.58 -7.37 35.18
CA ILE A 2 15.65 -8.43 35.59
C ILE A 2 14.44 -7.69 36.18
N GLY A 3 13.32 -7.67 35.45
CA GLY A 3 12.00 -7.25 35.97
C GLY A 3 11.66 -5.75 35.95
N GLY A 4 11.70 -5.09 34.78
CA GLY A 4 11.02 -3.79 34.63
C GLY A 4 11.43 -2.68 35.59
N LYS A 5 12.72 -2.62 35.96
CA LYS A 5 13.23 -1.60 36.88
C LYS A 5 14.57 -1.04 36.40
N ILE A 6 14.71 0.28 36.53
CA ILE A 6 15.98 0.99 36.37
C ILE A 6 16.63 1.08 37.75
N ASP A 7 17.82 0.49 37.89
CA ASP A 7 18.53 0.55 39.17
C ASP A 7 19.20 1.92 39.40
N LYS A 8 19.68 2.15 40.62
CA LYS A 8 20.30 3.43 41.01
C LYS A 8 21.55 3.75 40.17
N LYS A 9 22.37 2.76 39.80
CA LYS A 9 23.58 2.99 39.00
C LYS A 9 23.21 3.39 37.58
N GLN A 10 22.22 2.70 36.98
CA GLN A 10 21.69 3.02 35.66
C GLN A 10 21.06 4.42 35.63
N PHE A 11 20.29 4.79 36.66
CA PHE A 11 19.68 6.11 36.77
C PHE A 11 20.73 7.22 36.84
N MET A 12 21.73 7.08 37.72
CA MET A 12 22.82 8.06 37.85
C MET A 12 23.66 8.17 36.58
N TRP A 13 23.86 7.06 35.87
CA TRP A 13 24.52 7.07 34.57
C TRP A 13 23.69 7.83 33.53
N LEU A 14 22.40 7.54 33.42
CA LEU A 14 21.49 8.20 32.47
C LEU A 14 21.42 9.72 32.73
N GLU A 15 21.34 10.14 33.98
CA GLU A 15 21.34 11.57 34.34
C GLU A 15 22.60 12.29 33.84
N LYS A 16 23.78 11.66 33.96
CA LYS A 16 25.04 12.20 33.44
C LYS A 16 25.07 12.28 31.92
N GLU A 17 24.54 11.27 31.23
CA GLU A 17 24.50 11.27 29.76
C GLU A 17 23.52 12.33 29.22
N LEU A 18 22.38 12.51 29.87
CA LEU A 18 21.42 13.56 29.52
C LEU A 18 22.00 14.96 29.77
N GLU A 19 22.72 15.16 30.87
CA GLU A 19 23.39 16.44 31.14
C GLU A 19 24.47 16.77 30.09
N LYS A 20 25.21 15.76 29.60
CA LYS A 20 26.14 15.95 28.48
C LYS A 20 25.43 16.32 27.18
N ALA A 21 24.25 15.74 26.94
CA ALA A 21 23.46 15.94 25.73
C ALA A 21 22.54 17.18 25.80
N LYS A 22 22.55 17.97 26.88
CA LYS A 22 21.57 19.05 27.13
C LYS A 22 21.49 20.14 26.05
N ASN A 23 22.53 20.29 25.24
CA ASN A 23 22.59 21.26 24.15
C ASN A 23 22.24 20.67 22.78
N SER A 24 21.91 19.38 22.71
CA SER A 24 21.43 18.74 21.48
C SER A 24 20.06 19.27 21.10
N ASP A 25 19.80 19.47 19.80
CA ASP A 25 18.47 19.88 19.32
C ASP A 25 17.38 18.85 19.70
N PHE A 26 17.75 17.56 19.71
CA PHE A 26 16.86 16.45 20.07
C PHE A 26 17.57 15.40 20.91
N ILE A 27 16.84 14.82 21.85
CA ILE A 27 17.29 13.70 22.67
C ILE A 27 16.28 12.56 22.51
N PHE A 28 16.75 11.43 21.99
CA PHE A 28 15.97 10.20 21.87
C PHE A 28 16.47 9.17 22.86
N VAL A 29 15.57 8.58 23.64
CA VAL A 29 15.90 7.57 24.65
C VAL A 29 15.17 6.28 24.31
N PHE A 30 15.90 5.15 24.37
CA PHE A 30 15.37 3.84 24.03
C PHE A 30 15.35 2.97 25.28
N VAL A 31 14.18 2.42 25.61
CA VAL A 31 13.98 1.47 26.72
C VAL A 31 13.10 0.33 26.24
N HIS A 32 13.30 -0.90 26.71
CA HIS A 32 12.48 -2.01 26.21
C HIS A 32 11.03 -1.91 26.71
N GLU A 33 10.86 -1.81 28.03
CA GLU A 33 9.54 -1.75 28.67
C GLU A 33 9.01 -0.30 28.74
N PRO A 34 7.71 -0.07 28.44
CA PRO A 34 7.12 1.26 28.48
C PRO A 34 7.01 1.81 29.91
N LEU A 35 7.20 3.13 30.08
CA LEU A 35 6.86 3.85 31.32
C LEU A 35 5.35 3.86 31.54
N TYR A 36 4.61 3.90 30.44
CA TYR A 36 3.17 3.96 30.43
C TYR A 36 2.63 2.96 29.39
N PRO A 37 2.54 1.67 29.70
CA PRO A 37 1.89 0.67 28.83
C PRO A 37 0.43 1.05 28.52
N VAL A 38 -0.13 0.44 27.49
CA VAL A 38 -1.49 0.70 27.01
C VAL A 38 -2.33 -0.55 26.80
N ASP A 39 -1.76 -1.75 26.93
CA ASP A 39 -2.48 -2.99 26.71
C ASP A 39 -2.07 -4.08 27.72
N GLY A 40 -1.76 -5.30 27.27
CA GLY A 40 -1.55 -6.47 28.12
C GLY A 40 -0.42 -6.37 29.16
N HIS A 41 0.39 -5.31 29.13
CA HIS A 41 1.50 -5.13 30.07
C HIS A 41 1.28 -4.03 31.11
N ILE A 42 0.06 -3.50 31.24
CA ILE A 42 -0.31 -2.60 32.35
C ILE A 42 -0.09 -3.30 33.70
N GLY A 43 0.63 -2.62 34.60
CA GLY A 43 1.01 -3.11 35.92
C GLY A 43 2.17 -4.11 35.93
N SER A 44 2.74 -4.43 34.77
CA SER A 44 3.85 -5.39 34.65
C SER A 44 5.09 -4.82 33.92
N SER A 45 5.01 -3.59 33.41
CA SER A 45 6.14 -2.86 32.84
C SER A 45 6.81 -1.96 33.89
N LEU A 46 7.49 -0.88 33.48
CA LEU A 46 8.03 0.12 34.40
C LEU A 46 6.94 0.74 35.30
N ASP A 47 5.68 0.74 34.87
CA ASP A 47 4.54 1.21 35.65
C ASP A 47 4.24 0.36 36.90
N ARG A 48 4.79 -0.86 36.98
CA ARG A 48 4.80 -1.69 38.19
C ARG A 48 5.45 -0.98 39.39
N TYR A 49 6.41 -0.09 39.14
CA TYR A 49 7.14 0.68 40.16
C TYR A 49 6.89 2.18 39.95
N PRO A 50 5.73 2.72 40.38
CA PRO A 50 5.29 4.06 40.00
C PRO A 50 6.25 5.16 40.46
N GLU A 51 6.84 5.05 41.66
CA GLU A 51 7.79 6.06 42.15
C GLU A 51 9.07 6.13 41.31
N GLU A 52 9.66 4.98 40.96
CA GLU A 52 10.84 4.92 40.10
C GLU A 52 10.52 5.32 38.66
N ARG A 53 9.35 4.93 38.14
CA ARG A 53 8.85 5.36 36.84
C ARG A 53 8.68 6.87 36.79
N ASP A 54 8.12 7.48 37.83
CA ASP A 54 7.93 8.93 37.88
C ASP A 54 9.24 9.69 38.04
N LYS A 55 10.20 9.17 38.81
CA LYS A 55 11.57 9.70 38.86
C LYS A 55 12.22 9.68 37.47
N LEU A 56 12.10 8.58 36.74
CA LEU A 56 12.59 8.47 35.36
C LEU A 56 11.87 9.44 34.41
N ALA A 57 10.54 9.48 34.46
CA ALA A 57 9.74 10.36 33.62
C ALA A 57 10.08 11.84 33.85
N ASN A 58 10.29 12.24 35.11
CA ASN A 58 10.69 13.59 35.47
C ASN A 58 12.09 13.93 34.95
N LEU A 59 13.04 13.01 35.07
CA LEU A 59 14.39 13.18 34.51
C LEU A 59 14.33 13.36 32.99
N LEU A 60 13.61 12.49 32.27
CA LEU A 60 13.50 12.55 30.81
C LEU A 60 12.79 13.82 30.33
N ARG A 61 11.75 14.27 31.06
CA ARG A 61 11.04 15.52 30.77
C ARG A 61 11.93 16.74 30.93
N LYS A 62 12.80 16.77 31.95
CA LYS A 62 13.75 17.88 32.19
C LYS A 62 14.60 18.17 30.94
N TYR A 63 14.94 17.14 30.17
CA TYR A 63 15.75 17.25 28.95
C TYR A 63 14.94 17.17 27.66
N ASN A 64 13.60 17.29 27.72
CA ASN A 64 12.72 17.21 26.55
C ASN A 64 12.94 15.95 25.68
N ALA A 65 13.24 14.82 26.32
CA ALA A 65 13.53 13.58 25.62
C ALA A 65 12.26 12.94 25.03
N VAL A 66 12.40 12.29 23.87
CA VAL A 66 11.37 11.42 23.30
C VAL A 66 11.77 9.97 23.57
N VAL A 67 10.83 9.19 24.13
CA VAL A 67 11.08 7.82 24.54
C VAL A 67 10.54 6.85 23.50
N PHE A 68 11.39 5.95 23.01
CA PHE A 68 10.99 4.81 22.21
C PHE A 68 11.03 3.55 23.04
N CYS A 69 9.99 2.74 22.94
CA CYS A 69 9.90 1.46 23.61
C CYS A 69 9.29 0.36 22.73
N GLY A 70 9.45 -0.88 23.20
CA GLY A 70 8.86 -2.06 22.60
C GLY A 70 7.94 -2.74 23.60
N HIS A 71 8.18 -4.03 23.83
CA HIS A 71 7.49 -4.90 24.78
C HIS A 71 6.03 -5.19 24.42
N GLU A 72 5.19 -4.17 24.24
CA GLU A 72 3.82 -4.37 23.78
C GLU A 72 3.77 -4.49 22.26
N HIS A 73 3.29 -5.64 21.74
CA HIS A 73 3.29 -5.95 20.30
C HIS A 73 2.24 -5.15 19.51
N LEU A 74 2.43 -3.83 19.47
CA LEU A 74 1.57 -2.83 18.85
C LEU A 74 2.34 -1.54 18.57
N TYR A 75 1.71 -0.62 17.83
CA TYR A 75 2.12 0.78 17.72
C TYR A 75 1.30 1.64 18.70
N ASN A 76 1.95 2.48 19.49
CA ASN A 76 1.26 3.53 20.23
C ASN A 76 2.14 4.77 20.35
N LYS A 77 1.55 5.96 20.20
CA LYS A 77 2.21 7.23 20.54
C LYS A 77 1.33 7.96 21.54
N LYS A 78 1.92 8.32 22.68
CA LYS A 78 1.23 9.06 23.75
C LYS A 78 2.13 10.15 24.33
N VAL A 79 1.50 11.19 24.86
CA VAL A 79 2.17 12.24 25.63
C VAL A 79 1.61 12.22 27.04
N VAL A 80 2.47 12.02 28.04
CA VAL A 80 2.06 12.00 29.46
C VAL A 80 2.80 13.10 30.20
N ASN A 81 2.04 14.10 30.65
CA ASN A 81 2.57 15.29 31.33
C ASN A 81 3.72 15.95 30.53
N GLY A 82 3.63 16.00 29.20
CA GLY A 82 4.68 16.57 28.33
C GLY A 82 5.82 15.62 27.94
N LEU A 83 5.88 14.39 28.47
CA LEU A 83 6.83 13.38 28.00
C LEU A 83 6.23 12.59 26.85
N THR A 84 6.86 12.60 25.67
CA THR A 84 6.42 11.79 24.53
C THR A 84 7.00 10.37 24.64
N GLN A 85 6.13 9.36 24.61
CA GLN A 85 6.49 7.94 24.54
C GLN A 85 5.89 7.32 23.28
N ILE A 86 6.69 6.51 22.59
CA ILE A 86 6.31 5.79 21.38
C ILE A 86 6.63 4.31 21.56
N ILE A 87 5.61 3.46 21.56
CA ILE A 87 5.74 2.02 21.50
C ILE A 87 5.79 1.61 20.03
N THR A 88 6.83 0.86 19.64
CA THR A 88 7.01 0.33 18.30
C THR A 88 7.52 -1.11 18.35
N ALA A 89 6.63 -2.05 18.68
CA ALA A 89 6.95 -3.48 18.77
C ALA A 89 6.21 -4.33 17.71
N GLY A 90 6.02 -3.78 16.51
CA GLY A 90 5.38 -4.46 15.39
C GLY A 90 6.33 -5.12 14.39
N ALA A 91 7.53 -5.54 14.81
CA ALA A 91 8.58 -6.00 13.89
C ALA A 91 8.52 -7.50 13.50
N GLY A 92 7.58 -8.29 14.05
CA GLY A 92 7.38 -9.67 13.62
C GLY A 92 6.87 -10.67 14.67
N ALA A 93 6.85 -10.30 15.96
CA ALA A 93 6.21 -11.15 16.97
C ALA A 93 4.66 -11.10 16.84
N PRO A 94 3.93 -12.15 17.28
CA PRO A 94 2.48 -12.18 17.18
C PRO A 94 1.82 -10.96 17.82
N LEU A 95 0.98 -10.27 17.05
CA LEU A 95 0.20 -9.12 17.50
C LEU A 95 -1.06 -9.62 18.21
N TYR A 96 -1.41 -8.99 19.33
CA TYR A 96 -2.63 -9.32 20.11
C TYR A 96 -3.60 -8.14 20.22
N ALA A 97 -3.17 -6.91 19.93
CA ALA A 97 -4.04 -5.76 19.81
C ALA A 97 -4.78 -5.77 18.46
N SER A 98 -5.96 -5.15 18.40
CA SER A 98 -6.65 -4.92 17.12
C SER A 98 -5.94 -3.83 16.30
N PRO A 99 -6.09 -3.79 14.96
CA PRO A 99 -5.48 -2.75 14.12
C PRO A 99 -5.82 -1.32 14.57
N GLU A 100 -7.03 -1.07 15.06
CA GLU A 100 -7.49 0.24 15.56
C GLU A 100 -6.75 0.65 16.85
N LYS A 101 -6.31 -0.33 17.63
CA LYS A 101 -5.47 -0.14 18.83
C LYS A 101 -3.97 -0.14 18.53
N GLY A 102 -3.57 -0.16 17.26
CA GLY A 102 -2.17 -0.20 16.84
C GLY A 102 -1.61 -1.59 16.57
N GLY A 103 -2.45 -2.63 16.58
CA GLY A 103 -2.06 -4.01 16.28
C GLY A 103 -1.85 -4.25 14.80
N PHE A 104 -0.73 -3.75 14.26
CA PHE A 104 -0.28 -4.03 12.91
C PHE A 104 1.25 -4.06 12.85
N TYR A 105 1.79 -4.85 11.92
CA TYR A 105 3.22 -4.88 11.68
C TYR A 105 3.69 -3.53 11.13
N HIS A 106 4.79 -3.02 11.66
CA HIS A 106 5.33 -1.72 11.28
C HIS A 106 6.79 -1.58 11.72
N TYR A 107 7.43 -0.56 11.16
CA TYR A 107 8.64 0.05 11.69
C TYR A 107 8.51 1.57 11.59
N LEU A 108 9.38 2.30 12.28
CA LEU A 108 9.40 3.75 12.24
C LEU A 108 10.54 4.26 11.38
N TYR A 109 10.28 5.29 10.58
CA TYR A 109 11.30 6.07 9.91
C TYR A 109 11.38 7.45 10.54
N VAL A 110 12.45 7.69 11.30
CA VAL A 110 12.68 8.95 12.01
C VAL A 110 13.62 9.82 11.18
N THR A 111 13.12 10.94 10.68
CA THR A 111 13.92 11.92 9.92
C THR A 111 14.22 13.11 10.82
N VAL A 112 15.50 13.43 11.02
CA VAL A 112 15.95 14.62 11.74
C VAL A 112 16.51 15.62 10.71
N ARG A 113 15.96 16.83 10.66
CA ARG A 113 16.39 17.91 9.74
C ARG A 113 16.41 19.24 10.47
N LYS A 114 17.58 19.88 10.52
CA LYS A 114 17.78 21.15 11.24
C LYS A 114 17.23 21.01 12.69
N LYS A 115 16.33 21.91 13.10
CA LYS A 115 15.65 21.93 14.40
C LYS A 115 14.26 21.28 14.37
N GLU A 116 14.05 20.31 13.48
CA GLU A 116 12.82 19.51 13.45
C GLU A 116 13.13 18.02 13.29
N PHE A 117 12.29 17.16 13.85
CA PHE A 117 12.25 15.74 13.48
C PHE A 117 10.82 15.31 13.15
N GLN A 118 10.70 14.35 12.26
CA GLN A 118 9.44 13.73 11.84
C GLN A 118 9.54 12.22 12.00
N ILE A 119 8.41 11.59 12.32
CA ILE A 119 8.31 10.14 12.49
C ILE A 119 7.22 9.65 11.54
N ALA A 120 7.60 8.81 10.58
CA ALA A 120 6.66 8.08 9.76
C ALA A 120 6.48 6.65 10.31
N VAL A 121 5.23 6.20 10.41
CA VAL A 121 4.90 4.80 10.72
C VAL A 121 4.73 4.08 9.39
N ILE A 122 5.59 3.11 9.11
CA ILE A 122 5.59 2.39 7.84
C ILE A 122 5.16 0.95 8.09
N LYS A 123 4.05 0.54 7.48
CA LYS A 123 3.59 -0.84 7.50
C LYS A 123 4.27 -1.62 6.36
N PRO A 124 4.67 -2.89 6.55
CA PRO A 124 5.15 -3.74 5.46
C PRO A 124 4.22 -3.70 4.24
N GLY A 125 4.80 -3.76 3.05
CA GLY A 125 4.06 -3.64 1.78
C GLY A 125 3.74 -2.20 1.33
N ASN A 126 4.07 -1.18 2.13
CA ASN A 126 3.90 0.24 1.75
C ASN A 126 5.22 0.94 1.37
N ILE A 127 6.29 0.19 1.17
CA ILE A 127 7.55 0.69 0.59
C ILE A 127 7.61 0.17 -0.85
N LEU A 128 7.98 1.02 -1.79
CA LEU A 128 8.31 0.58 -3.15
C LEU A 128 9.47 -0.41 -3.08
N ASN A 129 9.30 -1.61 -3.65
CA ASN A 129 10.39 -2.55 -3.82
C ASN A 129 11.32 -2.01 -4.94
N PRO A 130 12.61 -1.71 -4.66
CA PRO A 130 13.51 -1.15 -5.67
C PRO A 130 13.77 -2.10 -6.86
N GLU A 131 13.50 -3.39 -6.69
CA GLU A 131 13.61 -4.38 -7.77
C GLU A 131 12.31 -4.53 -8.59
N GLU A 132 11.19 -4.01 -8.08
CA GLU A 132 9.90 -4.01 -8.78
C GLU A 132 9.88 -2.86 -9.79
N LYS A 133 9.82 -3.23 -11.08
CA LYS A 133 9.69 -2.32 -12.22
C LYS A 133 8.27 -2.39 -12.75
N PHE A 134 7.60 -1.25 -12.81
CA PHE A 134 6.29 -1.11 -13.43
C PHE A 134 6.45 -1.05 -14.95
N LEU A 135 5.93 -2.04 -15.66
CA LEU A 135 5.70 -1.97 -17.11
C LEU A 135 4.46 -1.12 -17.42
N ILE A 136 3.47 -1.21 -16.54
CA ILE A 136 2.28 -0.35 -16.50
C ILE A 136 2.01 -0.08 -15.02
N SER A 137 2.15 1.17 -14.59
CA SER A 137 1.85 1.57 -13.21
C SER A 137 0.38 1.93 -13.05
N ARG A 138 -0.12 1.92 -11.82
CA ARG A 138 -1.33 2.68 -11.46
C ARG A 138 -1.22 4.12 -11.94
N GLY A 139 -2.35 4.73 -12.29
CA GLY A 139 -2.35 6.11 -12.78
C GLY A 139 -1.73 6.27 -14.17
N SER A 140 -1.46 5.16 -14.88
CA SER A 140 -0.75 5.24 -16.15
C SER A 140 -1.59 5.99 -17.19
N PRO A 141 -1.01 6.95 -17.92
CA PRO A 141 -1.66 7.60 -19.05
C PRO A 141 -1.60 6.73 -20.31
N ASP A 142 -2.08 7.29 -21.42
CA ASP A 142 -1.99 6.76 -22.78
C ASP A 142 -2.70 5.42 -23.00
N TRP A 143 -3.84 5.26 -22.32
CA TRP A 143 -4.81 4.22 -22.64
C TRP A 143 -5.75 4.71 -23.73
N PHE A 144 -6.00 3.87 -24.73
CA PHE A 144 -7.10 4.05 -25.68
C PHE A 144 -8.32 3.30 -25.16
N TYR A 145 -9.50 3.92 -25.19
CA TYR A 145 -10.72 3.28 -24.71
C TYR A 145 -11.96 3.68 -25.51
N THR A 146 -12.98 2.83 -25.46
CA THR A 146 -14.29 3.07 -26.09
C THR A 146 -15.25 3.78 -25.12
N GLU A 147 -16.18 4.59 -25.62
CA GLU A 147 -17.24 5.18 -24.77
C GLU A 147 -18.23 4.15 -24.18
N GLY A 148 -18.14 2.90 -24.66
CA GLY A 148 -18.92 1.77 -24.20
C GLY A 148 -20.03 1.36 -25.17
N TYR A 149 -20.40 0.08 -25.12
CA TYR A 149 -21.46 -0.51 -25.94
C TYR A 149 -22.51 -1.17 -25.04
N HIS A 150 -23.80 -0.98 -25.33
CA HIS A 150 -24.88 -1.67 -24.61
C HIS A 150 -24.96 -3.18 -24.88
N THR A 151 -24.11 -3.70 -25.77
CA THR A 151 -24.01 -5.13 -26.10
C THR A 151 -22.69 -5.69 -25.58
N SER A 152 -22.59 -7.02 -25.53
CA SER A 152 -21.35 -7.77 -25.30
C SER A 152 -20.52 -7.98 -26.57
N THR A 153 -20.89 -7.33 -27.67
CA THR A 153 -20.23 -7.48 -28.97
C THR A 153 -18.91 -6.73 -28.97
N PRO A 154 -17.77 -7.40 -29.23
CA PRO A 154 -16.48 -6.74 -29.37
C PRO A 154 -16.45 -5.74 -30.54
N PRO A 155 -15.62 -4.69 -30.48
CA PRO A 155 -15.50 -3.68 -31.52
C PRO A 155 -14.60 -4.13 -32.68
N ASP A 156 -14.68 -5.40 -33.06
CA ASP A 156 -13.91 -5.98 -34.17
C ASP A 156 -14.28 -5.25 -35.48
N LYS A 157 -13.27 -4.92 -36.29
CA LYS A 157 -13.46 -4.18 -37.55
C LYS A 157 -12.47 -4.65 -38.60
N ASP A 158 -12.88 -4.61 -39.87
CA ASP A 158 -12.05 -4.94 -41.03
C ASP A 158 -11.37 -6.32 -40.95
N GLY A 159 -12.06 -7.30 -40.34
CA GLY A 159 -11.54 -8.66 -40.13
C GLY A 159 -10.43 -8.76 -39.08
N LYS A 160 -10.18 -7.71 -38.30
CA LYS A 160 -9.20 -7.68 -37.22
C LYS A 160 -9.88 -7.70 -35.86
N ILE A 161 -9.26 -8.41 -34.92
CA ILE A 161 -9.77 -8.55 -33.57
C ILE A 161 -9.22 -7.44 -32.68
N TRP A 162 -10.07 -6.80 -31.88
CA TRP A 162 -9.74 -5.59 -31.12
C TRP A 162 -8.63 -5.77 -30.08
N TYR A 163 -8.29 -6.98 -29.65
CA TYR A 163 -7.17 -7.22 -28.72
C TYR A 163 -5.83 -7.53 -29.42
N GLU A 164 -5.81 -7.54 -30.76
CA GLU A 164 -4.59 -7.80 -31.54
C GLU A 164 -3.75 -6.53 -31.73
N VAL A 165 -2.43 -6.70 -31.80
CA VAL A 165 -1.45 -5.61 -31.93
C VAL A 165 -1.72 -4.72 -33.16
N GLY A 166 -2.21 -5.33 -34.25
CA GLY A 166 -2.44 -4.67 -35.54
C GLY A 166 -3.82 -4.04 -35.74
N TYR A 167 -4.71 -4.08 -34.74
CA TYR A 167 -5.98 -3.37 -34.77
C TYR A 167 -5.75 -1.86 -34.64
N ASP A 168 -6.47 -1.10 -35.44
CA ASP A 168 -6.40 0.36 -35.48
C ASP A 168 -7.36 0.98 -34.45
N ASP A 169 -6.82 1.51 -33.38
CA ASP A 169 -7.55 2.17 -32.28
C ASP A 169 -7.53 3.70 -32.39
N SER A 170 -7.13 4.26 -33.54
CA SER A 170 -6.99 5.72 -33.72
C SER A 170 -8.28 6.52 -33.48
N SER A 171 -9.44 5.90 -33.63
CA SER A 171 -10.75 6.52 -33.36
C SER A 171 -11.20 6.42 -31.89
N TRP A 172 -10.44 5.74 -31.03
CA TRP A 172 -10.77 5.56 -29.62
C TRP A 172 -10.35 6.78 -28.80
N GLN A 173 -11.02 6.99 -27.67
CA GLN A 173 -10.70 8.07 -26.74
C GLN A 173 -9.39 7.77 -26.00
N LYS A 174 -8.70 8.80 -25.51
CA LYS A 174 -7.52 8.64 -24.65
C LYS A 174 -7.85 8.90 -23.19
N GLY A 175 -7.28 8.10 -22.30
CA GLY A 175 -7.52 8.21 -20.86
C GLY A 175 -6.34 7.75 -20.00
N ILE A 176 -6.56 7.87 -18.71
CA ILE A 176 -5.63 7.59 -17.61
C ILE A 176 -6.37 6.66 -16.64
N THR A 177 -5.77 5.54 -16.27
CA THR A 177 -6.34 4.66 -15.23
C THR A 177 -6.29 5.34 -13.85
N PRO A 178 -7.16 5.00 -12.89
CA PRO A 178 -8.33 4.12 -13.02
C PRO A 178 -9.44 4.73 -13.89
N PHE A 179 -10.16 3.89 -14.61
CA PHE A 179 -11.38 4.27 -15.31
C PHE A 179 -12.61 3.98 -14.45
N GLY A 180 -13.63 4.81 -14.51
CA GLY A 180 -14.90 4.46 -13.87
C GLY A 180 -15.91 5.59 -13.72
N TYR A 181 -17.02 5.28 -13.07
CA TYR A 181 -18.03 6.21 -12.60
C TYR A 181 -18.77 5.58 -11.43
N GLY A 182 -19.51 6.39 -10.66
CA GLY A 182 -20.19 5.96 -9.45
C GLY A 182 -19.76 6.78 -8.25
N ASP A 183 -20.52 6.66 -7.16
CA ASP A 183 -20.37 7.49 -5.96
C ASP A 183 -19.61 6.77 -4.83
N GLU A 184 -18.95 5.64 -5.11
CA GLU A 184 -18.13 4.92 -4.14
C GLU A 184 -16.99 5.84 -3.63
N PRO A 185 -16.97 6.25 -2.35
CA PRO A 185 -16.04 7.25 -1.83
C PRO A 185 -14.57 6.87 -1.97
N ARG A 186 -14.27 5.56 -2.08
CA ARG A 186 -12.92 5.02 -2.25
C ARG A 186 -12.46 5.02 -3.71
N ALA A 187 -13.38 5.12 -4.66
CA ALA A 187 -13.07 5.12 -6.09
C ALA A 187 -12.62 6.52 -6.52
N LYS A 188 -11.31 6.71 -6.72
CA LYS A 188 -10.78 7.85 -7.48
C LYS A 188 -10.49 7.40 -8.89
N TYR A 189 -11.11 8.06 -9.86
CA TYR A 189 -10.92 7.79 -11.28
C TYR A 189 -9.93 8.79 -11.88
N GLY A 190 -8.98 8.30 -12.67
CA GLY A 190 -8.17 9.13 -13.57
C GLY A 190 -8.98 9.56 -14.79
N THR A 191 -9.90 8.71 -15.27
CA THR A 191 -10.82 9.02 -16.38
C THR A 191 -12.24 8.59 -16.04
N LYS A 192 -13.18 9.54 -16.14
CA LYS A 192 -14.61 9.25 -15.92
C LYS A 192 -15.20 8.58 -17.16
N LEU A 193 -15.74 7.39 -17.00
CA LEU A 193 -16.45 6.68 -18.07
C LEU A 193 -17.87 7.22 -18.24
N LYS A 194 -18.39 7.10 -19.46
CA LYS A 194 -19.82 7.31 -19.73
C LYS A 194 -20.61 6.21 -19.05
N LYS A 195 -21.65 6.56 -18.28
CA LYS A 195 -22.47 5.58 -17.57
C LYS A 195 -23.28 4.74 -18.55
N ILE A 196 -22.84 3.50 -18.76
CA ILE A 196 -23.59 2.47 -19.46
C ILE A 196 -23.56 1.12 -18.73
N GLN A 197 -24.62 0.35 -18.91
CA GLN A 197 -24.64 -1.08 -18.63
C GLN A 197 -24.29 -1.79 -19.94
N GLY A 198 -23.23 -2.59 -19.94
CA GLY A 198 -22.63 -3.17 -21.15
C GLY A 198 -21.10 -3.20 -21.10
N SER A 199 -20.45 -3.05 -22.25
CA SER A 199 -19.04 -3.37 -22.43
C SER A 199 -18.18 -2.13 -22.65
N TYR A 200 -17.00 -2.10 -22.02
CA TYR A 200 -15.93 -1.15 -22.34
C TYR A 200 -14.68 -1.92 -22.75
N PHE A 201 -13.99 -1.37 -23.75
CA PHE A 201 -12.75 -1.95 -24.27
C PHE A 201 -11.62 -0.95 -24.11
N PHE A 202 -10.46 -1.45 -23.69
CA PHE A 202 -9.28 -0.65 -23.38
C PHE A 202 -8.06 -1.26 -24.03
N ARG A 203 -7.15 -0.42 -24.51
CA ARG A 203 -5.89 -0.82 -25.16
C ARG A 203 -4.77 0.09 -24.68
N LYS A 204 -3.62 -0.50 -24.35
CA LYS A 204 -2.43 0.25 -24.00
C LYS A 204 -1.17 -0.41 -24.54
N ARG A 205 -0.35 0.40 -25.20
CA ARG A 205 1.00 0.02 -25.62
C ARG A 205 1.99 0.27 -24.48
N PHE A 206 2.93 -0.63 -24.30
CA PHE A 206 4.03 -0.51 -23.34
C PHE A 206 5.31 -1.11 -23.91
N TYR A 207 6.46 -0.75 -23.37
CA TYR A 207 7.76 -1.09 -23.96
C TYR A 207 8.63 -1.92 -23.02
N VAL A 208 9.16 -3.04 -23.52
CA VAL A 208 10.10 -3.90 -22.78
C VAL A 208 11.49 -3.75 -23.38
N LYS A 209 12.41 -3.17 -22.58
CA LYS A 209 13.80 -2.93 -23.01
C LYS A 209 14.63 -4.23 -23.06
N ASN A 210 14.54 -5.04 -22.01
CA ASN A 210 15.35 -6.24 -21.83
C ASN A 210 14.52 -7.37 -21.20
N LEU A 211 14.12 -8.36 -21.99
CA LEU A 211 13.36 -9.52 -21.51
C LEU A 211 14.12 -10.35 -20.47
N LYS A 212 15.46 -10.32 -20.49
CA LYS A 212 16.28 -11.14 -19.56
C LYS A 212 16.19 -10.68 -18.11
N GLU A 213 15.74 -9.44 -17.88
CA GLU A 213 15.55 -8.85 -16.54
C GLU A 213 14.18 -9.15 -15.93
N ILE A 214 13.27 -9.80 -16.68
CA ILE A 214 11.92 -10.11 -16.20
C ILE A 214 11.92 -11.59 -15.80
N LYS A 215 12.05 -11.88 -14.51
CA LYS A 215 11.92 -13.24 -13.95
C LYS A 215 10.53 -13.49 -13.40
N VAL A 216 9.96 -12.49 -12.75
CA VAL A 216 8.58 -12.50 -12.29
C VAL A 216 7.82 -11.44 -13.07
N LEU A 217 6.63 -11.79 -13.55
CA LEU A 217 5.69 -10.88 -14.20
C LEU A 217 4.35 -11.03 -13.49
N THR A 218 3.86 -9.94 -12.89
CA THR A 218 2.62 -9.95 -12.11
C THR A 218 1.64 -8.95 -12.70
N LEU A 219 0.47 -9.45 -13.08
CA LEU A 219 -0.68 -8.65 -13.50
C LEU A 219 -1.61 -8.45 -12.31
N LYS A 220 -1.98 -7.20 -12.02
CA LYS A 220 -3.01 -6.87 -11.04
C LYS A 220 -4.18 -6.20 -11.73
N VAL A 221 -5.38 -6.65 -11.41
CA VAL A 221 -6.63 -6.17 -12.00
C VAL A 221 -7.60 -5.79 -10.90
N ALA A 222 -8.08 -4.56 -10.97
CA ALA A 222 -9.22 -4.06 -10.22
C ALA A 222 -10.35 -3.88 -11.20
N SER A 223 -11.48 -4.54 -11.00
CA SER A 223 -12.65 -4.38 -11.86
C SER A 223 -13.91 -4.34 -11.03
N ASP A 224 -14.83 -3.47 -11.40
CA ASP A 224 -16.22 -3.69 -11.05
C ASP A 224 -16.85 -4.66 -12.05
N ASN A 225 -17.77 -5.49 -11.57
CA ASN A 225 -18.40 -6.60 -12.25
C ASN A 225 -17.42 -7.68 -12.73
N SER A 226 -16.80 -7.51 -13.90
CA SER A 226 -15.86 -8.50 -14.43
C SER A 226 -14.98 -7.96 -15.56
N ALA A 227 -13.78 -8.52 -15.71
CA ALA A 227 -12.90 -8.18 -16.83
C ALA A 227 -12.16 -9.39 -17.43
N ILE A 228 -11.78 -9.26 -18.70
CA ILE A 228 -10.86 -10.16 -19.40
C ILE A 228 -9.65 -9.36 -19.85
N VAL A 229 -8.44 -9.88 -19.63
CA VAL A 229 -7.19 -9.24 -20.00
C VAL A 229 -6.45 -10.08 -21.05
N TYR A 230 -5.95 -9.39 -22.06
CA TYR A 230 -5.14 -9.94 -23.13
C TYR A 230 -3.79 -9.23 -23.18
N ILE A 231 -2.71 -9.99 -23.41
CA ILE A 231 -1.39 -9.43 -23.71
C ILE A 231 -0.91 -10.00 -25.04
N ASN A 232 -0.53 -9.11 -25.97
CA ASN A 232 -0.10 -9.46 -27.32
C ASN A 232 -1.06 -10.41 -28.05
N GLY A 233 -2.36 -10.23 -27.84
CA GLY A 233 -3.44 -11.01 -28.46
C GLY A 233 -3.75 -12.36 -27.81
N LYS A 234 -3.06 -12.73 -26.72
CA LYS A 234 -3.39 -13.93 -25.93
C LYS A 234 -4.15 -13.56 -24.67
N GLU A 235 -5.22 -14.28 -24.35
CA GLU A 235 -5.92 -14.17 -23.05
C GLU A 235 -4.95 -14.60 -21.93
N VAL A 236 -4.76 -13.73 -20.94
CA VAL A 236 -3.85 -13.96 -19.80
C VAL A 236 -4.59 -13.98 -18.45
N ASP A 237 -5.77 -13.39 -18.39
CA ASP A 237 -6.65 -13.42 -17.23
C ASP A 237 -8.11 -13.32 -17.69
N LYS A 238 -8.98 -14.05 -17.03
CA LYS A 238 -10.42 -13.99 -17.22
C LYS A 238 -11.10 -14.12 -15.87
N ASP A 239 -11.88 -13.11 -15.53
CA ASP A 239 -12.62 -13.09 -14.29
C ASP A 239 -13.53 -14.33 -14.15
N PRO A 240 -13.46 -15.09 -13.03
CA PRO A 240 -14.34 -16.22 -12.79
C PRO A 240 -15.83 -15.87 -12.75
N VAL A 241 -16.20 -14.60 -12.56
CA VAL A 241 -17.60 -14.14 -12.62
C VAL A 241 -18.00 -13.54 -13.95
N PHE A 242 -17.12 -13.56 -14.96
CA PHE A 242 -17.42 -13.05 -16.29
C PHE A 242 -18.67 -13.70 -16.89
N GLY A 243 -19.65 -12.88 -17.27
CA GLY A 243 -20.93 -13.33 -17.82
C GLY A 243 -21.90 -13.96 -16.81
N LYS A 244 -21.54 -14.02 -15.51
CA LYS A 244 -22.47 -14.45 -14.45
C LYS A 244 -23.32 -13.28 -13.98
N SER A 245 -24.57 -13.58 -13.60
CA SER A 245 -25.46 -12.58 -13.00
C SER A 245 -24.85 -12.01 -11.71
N GLY A 246 -24.99 -10.70 -11.51
CA GLY A 246 -24.55 -10.00 -10.29
C GLY A 246 -23.09 -9.55 -10.25
N GLY A 247 -22.16 -10.21 -10.96
CA GLY A 247 -20.76 -9.80 -11.01
C GLY A 247 -20.10 -9.76 -9.62
N HIS A 248 -19.10 -8.90 -9.43
CA HIS A 248 -18.54 -8.56 -8.12
C HIS A 248 -18.22 -7.06 -8.04
N GLU A 249 -18.19 -6.50 -6.83
CA GLU A 249 -17.71 -5.13 -6.60
C GLU A 249 -16.19 -5.03 -6.78
N PHE A 250 -15.66 -3.83 -7.04
CA PHE A 250 -14.21 -3.65 -7.04
C PHE A 250 -13.64 -3.75 -5.61
N ALA A 251 -12.61 -4.58 -5.46
CA ALA A 251 -11.63 -4.47 -4.39
C ALA A 251 -10.36 -3.93 -5.05
N TYR A 252 -9.59 -3.07 -4.38
CA TYR A 252 -8.54 -2.30 -5.07
C TYR A 252 -7.61 -3.18 -5.93
N TRP A 253 -7.35 -4.44 -5.53
CA TRP A 253 -7.01 -5.50 -6.48
C TRP A 253 -7.95 -6.69 -6.28
N ASN A 254 -8.81 -6.97 -7.27
CA ASN A 254 -9.65 -8.16 -7.27
C ASN A 254 -8.85 -9.41 -7.59
N ARG A 255 -7.85 -9.26 -8.47
CA ARG A 255 -7.02 -10.38 -8.94
C ARG A 255 -5.56 -9.95 -9.04
N GLU A 256 -4.69 -10.89 -8.67
CA GLU A 256 -3.24 -10.83 -8.85
C GLU A 256 -2.79 -12.14 -9.50
N ILE A 257 -2.21 -12.05 -10.70
CA ILE A 257 -1.90 -13.19 -11.55
C ILE A 257 -0.40 -13.19 -11.85
N ASN A 258 0.27 -14.29 -11.55
CA ASN A 258 1.62 -14.53 -12.03
C ASN A 258 1.57 -15.04 -13.47
N LEU A 259 2.18 -14.28 -14.37
CA LEU A 259 2.23 -14.58 -15.80
C LEU A 259 3.60 -15.15 -16.17
N ASP A 260 3.62 -16.03 -17.17
CA ASP A 260 4.87 -16.44 -17.81
C ASP A 260 5.42 -15.25 -18.63
N PRO A 261 6.64 -14.75 -18.33
CA PRO A 261 7.27 -13.67 -19.09
C PRO A 261 7.42 -13.95 -20.59
N SER A 262 7.32 -15.20 -21.04
CA SER A 262 7.32 -15.59 -22.46
C SER A 262 6.17 -14.97 -23.28
N ILE A 263 5.14 -14.44 -22.60
CA ILE A 263 4.05 -13.66 -23.21
C ILE A 263 4.53 -12.32 -23.81
N LEU A 264 5.66 -11.81 -23.32
CA LEU A 264 6.22 -10.53 -23.73
C LEU A 264 7.23 -10.69 -24.87
N LYS A 265 7.37 -9.64 -25.67
CA LYS A 265 8.43 -9.49 -26.66
C LYS A 265 9.30 -8.29 -26.35
N LYS A 266 10.55 -8.30 -26.81
CA LYS A 266 11.41 -7.11 -26.77
C LYS A 266 10.78 -6.03 -27.64
N GLY A 267 10.75 -4.81 -27.14
CA GLY A 267 10.14 -3.68 -27.83
C GLY A 267 8.70 -3.42 -27.38
N GLU A 268 7.87 -2.97 -28.30
CA GLU A 268 6.48 -2.63 -28.02
C GLU A 268 5.62 -3.88 -27.80
N ASN A 269 4.79 -3.85 -26.76
CA ASN A 269 3.79 -4.85 -26.41
C ASN A 269 2.42 -4.15 -26.27
N LEU A 270 1.35 -4.93 -26.37
CA LEU A 270 -0.03 -4.45 -26.18
C LEU A 270 -0.67 -5.20 -25.02
N ILE A 271 -1.25 -4.46 -24.08
CA ILE A 271 -2.28 -4.98 -23.18
C ILE A 271 -3.65 -4.50 -23.66
N ALA A 272 -4.65 -5.36 -23.60
CA ALA A 272 -6.01 -5.07 -23.97
C ALA A 272 -6.96 -5.62 -22.91
N VAL A 273 -8.01 -4.87 -22.55
CA VAL A 273 -8.92 -5.22 -21.46
C VAL A 273 -10.36 -5.06 -21.91
N TYR A 274 -11.17 -6.08 -21.65
CA TYR A 274 -12.62 -6.03 -21.80
C TYR A 274 -13.23 -5.98 -20.40
N LEU A 275 -13.79 -4.83 -20.03
CA LEU A 275 -14.62 -4.67 -18.84
C LEU A 275 -16.09 -4.91 -19.22
N TYR A 276 -16.75 -5.86 -18.56
CA TYR A 276 -18.17 -6.11 -18.73
C TYR A 276 -18.93 -5.64 -17.49
N ASN A 277 -19.73 -4.60 -17.66
CA ASN A 277 -20.55 -4.00 -16.64
C ASN A 277 -21.98 -4.58 -16.70
N ASN A 278 -22.37 -5.34 -15.68
CA ASN A 278 -23.59 -6.13 -15.75
C ASN A 278 -24.86 -5.25 -15.79
N PRO A 279 -25.97 -5.78 -16.36
CA PRO A 279 -27.28 -5.17 -16.21
C PRO A 279 -27.61 -4.90 -14.73
N GLY A 280 -28.14 -3.71 -14.44
CA GLY A 280 -28.44 -3.28 -13.07
C GLY A 280 -27.29 -2.61 -12.32
N SER A 281 -26.05 -2.65 -12.83
CA SER A 281 -24.91 -2.00 -12.15
C SER A 281 -25.08 -0.48 -12.10
N SER A 282 -24.66 0.10 -10.97
CA SER A 282 -24.83 1.53 -10.67
C SER A 282 -23.58 2.36 -11.00
N ASP A 283 -22.46 1.67 -11.18
CA ASP A 283 -21.08 2.10 -11.21
C ASP A 283 -20.27 1.23 -12.20
N ALA A 284 -19.00 1.58 -12.36
CA ALA A 284 -18.01 0.78 -13.06
C ALA A 284 -16.61 1.21 -12.59
N TYR A 285 -15.67 0.27 -12.55
CA TYR A 285 -14.29 0.53 -12.19
C TYR A 285 -13.35 -0.36 -13.01
N LEU A 286 -12.22 0.19 -13.45
CA LEU A 286 -11.11 -0.56 -13.98
C LEU A 286 -9.78 0.10 -13.61
N ASP A 287 -8.89 -0.64 -12.95
CA ASP A 287 -7.47 -0.31 -12.86
C ASP A 287 -6.64 -1.55 -13.20
N VAL A 288 -5.50 -1.33 -13.84
CA VAL A 288 -4.60 -2.41 -14.27
C VAL A 288 -3.16 -1.98 -14.04
N GLU A 289 -2.41 -2.86 -13.39
CA GLU A 289 -0.99 -2.71 -13.14
C GLU A 289 -0.25 -3.97 -13.62
N LEU A 290 0.90 -3.77 -14.27
CA LEU A 290 1.75 -4.84 -14.75
C LEU A 290 3.16 -4.61 -14.23
N ASN A 291 3.59 -5.47 -13.31
CA ASN A 291 4.86 -5.36 -12.59
C ASN A 291 5.80 -6.46 -13.03
N SER A 292 7.10 -6.14 -13.00
CA SER A 292 8.16 -7.09 -13.26
C SER A 292 9.23 -6.98 -12.19
N SER A 293 9.88 -8.10 -11.86
CA SER A 293 11.10 -8.10 -11.04
C SER A 293 12.13 -9.03 -11.63
N GLN A 294 13.39 -8.82 -11.22
CA GLN A 294 14.46 -9.80 -11.41
C GLN A 294 14.29 -11.00 -10.47
#